data_AF-A0A6J1N307-F1
#
_entry.id   AF-A0A6J1N307-F1
#
_cell.length_a   1.000
_cell.length_b   1.000
_cell.length_c   1.000
_cell.angle_alpha   90.00
_cell.angle_beta   90.00
_cell.angle_gamma   90.00
#
_symmetry.space_group_name_H-M   'P 1'
#
loop_
_entity.id
_entity.type
_entity.pdbx_description
1 polymer ?
#
loop_
_entity_poly.entity_id
_entity_poly.type
_entity_poly.pdbx_seq_one_letter_code
_entity_poly.pdbx_strand_id
1 'polypeptide(L)'
;MSAIKRKALSLQEKINILKVFDEKSQTKNQTQLAAELKLPVSTLRTILKNKEEIKEKYSLGGVQRKKQKVGKFDKLEKVLVEWLHQARAVKLPVNGPIICEKAREIAESLHFTDFNASNGWIDRFKNRHGIVYRQISGESETVPQDVDTWMTTLSELLQNYDPRNIFNADEFGLFYRLMPDQSYVLTGETCHDGKASKERLTVLACANSDGSEKLSLLVIGKEKNPRCFKNVRSIPVTYDGQSRAWMTGLRFIQWLKSLDDHFQTKCRRIILFVDRCPAHPKSVKLQNIKLVYLPPNATSKLQPMDQGIIKVLKQGYRTRLIHRYLKEMEDPDSKRPLTVHDAIQNIAAAWESIKPETIQNCFKKAGFRNIGFDAVMQEEEEPVILQGFPGYSSIDDNVAPYEIKSIEDLIEDVNDTQKETLSDDAEDEDGSTPILSNTQALSAVNDLRRYVASLSQSEDALQMLNYIENVIIANASKSFSQTRICDHFK
;
A
#
# COMPACT_ATOMS: atom_id res chain seq x y z
N MET A 1 -44.70 5.36 24.55
CA MET A 1 -43.44 5.38 23.77
C MET A 1 -42.98 3.95 23.55
N SER A 2 -43.04 3.46 22.31
CA SER A 2 -42.52 2.13 21.95
C SER A 2 -41.01 2.09 22.18
N ALA A 3 -40.54 1.21 23.05
CA ALA A 3 -39.12 0.96 23.23
C ALA A 3 -38.51 0.57 21.87
N ILE A 4 -37.61 1.40 21.33
CA ILE A 4 -36.89 1.10 20.09
C ILE A 4 -36.09 -0.18 20.35
N LYS A 5 -36.50 -1.30 19.76
CA LYS A 5 -35.77 -2.57 19.80
C LYS A 5 -34.33 -2.30 19.36
N ARG A 6 -33.34 -2.61 20.22
CA ARG A 6 -31.91 -2.50 19.88
C ARG A 6 -31.61 -3.40 18.68
N LYS A 7 -31.53 -2.83 17.48
CA LYS A 7 -31.19 -3.54 16.23
C LYS A 7 -29.67 -3.64 16.14
N ALA A 8 -29.13 -4.87 16.15
CA ALA A 8 -27.72 -5.10 15.88
C ALA A 8 -27.46 -5.01 14.36
N LEU A 9 -26.67 -4.02 13.94
CA LEU A 9 -26.31 -3.78 12.54
C LEU A 9 -25.17 -4.71 12.10
N SER A 10 -25.31 -5.33 10.92
CA SER A 10 -24.25 -6.11 10.27
C SER A 10 -23.15 -5.21 9.71
N LEU A 11 -21.98 -5.79 9.38
CA LEU A 11 -20.91 -5.07 8.68
C LEU A 11 -21.36 -4.50 7.33
N GLN A 12 -22.15 -5.25 6.56
CA GLN A 12 -22.75 -4.75 5.31
C GLN A 12 -23.65 -3.53 5.55
N GLU A 13 -24.52 -3.58 6.57
CA GLU A 13 -25.40 -2.46 6.91
C GLU A 13 -24.56 -1.23 7.29
N LYS A 14 -23.48 -1.40 8.06
CA LYS A 14 -22.56 -0.31 8.43
C LYS A 14 -21.82 0.27 7.23
N ILE A 15 -21.35 -0.55 6.29
CA ILE A 15 -20.68 -0.08 5.07
C ILE A 15 -21.65 0.69 4.16
N ASN A 16 -22.88 0.21 4.02
CA ASN A 16 -23.91 0.92 3.26
C ASN A 16 -24.22 2.28 3.90
N ILE A 17 -24.27 2.36 5.23
CA ILE A 17 -24.41 3.62 5.97
C ILE A 17 -23.22 4.56 5.67
N LEU A 18 -21.98 4.05 5.63
CA LEU A 18 -20.80 4.83 5.29
C LEU A 18 -20.84 5.35 3.85
N LYS A 19 -21.26 4.53 2.87
CA LYS A 19 -21.43 4.96 1.47
C LYS A 19 -22.46 6.08 1.34
N VAL A 20 -23.62 5.94 1.98
CA VAL A 20 -24.67 6.98 1.99
C VAL A 20 -24.18 8.25 2.67
N PHE A 21 -23.36 8.13 3.72
CA PHE A 21 -22.74 9.29 4.35
C PHE A 21 -21.75 9.98 3.41
N ASP A 22 -20.85 9.24 2.77
CA ASP A 22 -19.86 9.80 1.84
C ASP A 22 -20.55 10.54 0.67
N GLU A 23 -21.67 10.01 0.16
CA GLU A 23 -22.47 10.64 -0.91
C GLU A 23 -23.25 11.90 -0.47
N LYS A 24 -23.84 11.89 0.72
CA LYS A 24 -24.80 12.94 1.16
C LYS A 24 -24.25 13.92 2.19
N SER A 25 -23.03 13.72 2.69
CA SER A 25 -22.41 14.57 3.72
C SER A 25 -22.20 16.02 3.28
N GLN A 26 -22.15 16.29 1.97
CA GLN A 26 -22.05 17.65 1.42
C GLN A 26 -23.36 18.44 1.49
N THR A 27 -24.51 17.76 1.59
CA THR A 27 -25.84 18.39 1.50
C THR A 27 -26.69 18.22 2.75
N LYS A 28 -26.38 17.26 3.63
CA LYS A 28 -27.17 16.97 4.84
C LYS A 28 -26.29 16.85 6.08
N ASN A 29 -26.79 17.37 7.20
CA ASN A 29 -26.12 17.22 8.48
C ASN A 29 -26.36 15.82 9.10
N GLN A 30 -25.53 15.42 10.07
CA GLN A 30 -25.59 14.09 10.69
C GLN A 30 -26.95 13.76 11.33
N THR A 31 -27.67 14.77 11.83
CA THR A 31 -28.99 14.58 12.46
C THR A 31 -30.06 14.25 11.42
N GLN A 32 -30.06 14.97 10.29
CA GLN A 32 -30.95 14.71 9.16
C GLN A 32 -30.65 13.35 8.52
N LEU A 33 -29.37 13.01 8.36
CA LEU A 33 -28.97 11.73 7.79
C LEU A 33 -29.33 10.54 8.71
N ALA A 34 -29.18 10.70 10.03
CA ALA A 34 -29.61 9.70 11.00
C ALA A 34 -31.14 9.49 10.97
N ALA A 35 -31.92 10.56 10.81
CA ALA A 35 -33.38 10.47 10.66
C ALA A 35 -33.79 9.75 9.36
N GLU A 36 -33.13 10.05 8.23
CA GLU A 36 -33.37 9.40 6.94
C GLU A 36 -33.01 7.91 6.97
N LEU A 37 -31.90 7.56 7.64
CA LEU A 37 -31.47 6.17 7.85
C LEU A 37 -32.24 5.45 8.96
N LYS A 38 -33.16 6.14 9.65
CA LYS A 38 -33.91 5.63 10.83
C LYS A 38 -32.99 5.07 11.92
N LEU A 39 -31.88 5.76 12.19
CA LEU A 39 -30.88 5.40 13.20
C LEU A 39 -30.79 6.45 14.30
N PRO A 40 -30.49 6.05 15.55
CA PRO A 40 -30.07 7.02 16.57
C PRO A 40 -28.79 7.75 16.13
N VAL A 41 -28.74 9.07 16.33
CA VAL A 41 -27.57 9.91 15.99
C VAL A 41 -26.28 9.38 16.64
N SER A 42 -26.39 8.86 17.87
CA SER A 42 -25.27 8.24 18.57
C SER A 42 -24.71 7.02 17.83
N THR A 43 -25.57 6.21 17.21
CA THR A 43 -25.15 5.02 16.44
C THR A 43 -24.43 5.43 15.15
N LEU A 44 -24.93 6.45 14.45
CA LEU A 44 -24.27 6.99 13.27
C LEU A 44 -22.88 7.54 13.62
N ARG A 45 -22.75 8.31 14.71
CA ARG A 45 -21.45 8.81 15.20
C ARG A 45 -20.47 7.68 15.52
N THR A 46 -20.91 6.63 16.20
CA THR A 46 -20.05 5.48 16.50
C THR A 46 -19.59 4.76 15.23
N ILE A 47 -20.46 4.61 14.22
CA ILE A 47 -20.10 4.02 12.93
C ILE A 47 -19.06 4.89 12.21
N LEU A 48 -19.23 6.21 12.20
CA LEU A 48 -18.29 7.14 11.58
C LEU A 48 -16.94 7.17 12.31
N LYS A 49 -16.95 7.11 13.64
CA LYS A 49 -15.71 7.05 14.45
C LYS A 49 -14.89 5.80 14.12
N ASN A 50 -15.55 4.66 13.90
CA ASN A 50 -14.90 3.38 13.61
C ASN A 50 -14.88 3.07 12.10
N LYS A 51 -14.98 4.07 11.21
CA LYS A 51 -15.15 3.84 9.77
C LYS A 51 -14.03 3.00 9.16
N GLU A 52 -12.77 3.26 9.53
CA GLU A 52 -11.61 2.58 8.95
C GLU A 52 -11.55 1.12 9.41
N GLU A 53 -11.79 0.87 10.70
CA GLU A 53 -11.91 -0.47 11.28
C GLU A 53 -13.08 -1.26 10.66
N ILE A 54 -14.22 -0.59 10.38
CA ILE A 54 -15.37 -1.21 9.73
C ILE A 54 -15.06 -1.58 8.27
N LYS A 55 -14.37 -0.70 7.52
CA LYS A 55 -13.92 -0.95 6.15
C LYS A 55 -12.95 -2.12 6.12
N GLU A 56 -11.91 -2.10 6.95
CA GLU A 56 -10.94 -3.19 7.09
C GLU A 56 -11.62 -4.54 7.39
N LYS A 57 -12.54 -4.57 8.36
CA LYS A 57 -13.26 -5.80 8.75
C LYS A 57 -14.26 -6.29 7.71
N TYR A 58 -14.84 -5.38 6.93
CA TYR A 58 -15.70 -5.76 5.81
C TYR A 58 -14.86 -6.42 4.71
N SER A 59 -13.72 -5.83 4.36
CA SER A 59 -12.75 -6.42 3.41
C SER A 59 -12.26 -7.79 3.90
N LEU A 60 -12.15 -8.05 5.20
CA LEU A 60 -11.82 -9.40 5.71
C LEU A 60 -12.94 -10.47 5.53
N GLY A 61 -14.06 -10.15 4.87
CA GLY A 61 -15.12 -11.12 4.52
C GLY A 61 -16.25 -11.24 5.55
N GLY A 62 -16.42 -10.23 6.40
CA GLY A 62 -17.42 -10.21 7.48
C GLY A 62 -18.87 -9.87 7.08
N VAL A 63 -19.26 -10.06 5.82
CA VAL A 63 -20.46 -9.48 5.17
C VAL A 63 -21.77 -9.61 6.00
N GLN A 64 -22.05 -10.79 6.54
CA GLN A 64 -23.30 -11.10 7.27
C GLN A 64 -23.20 -10.96 8.81
N ARG A 65 -22.02 -10.60 9.35
CA ARG A 65 -21.75 -10.72 10.80
C ARG A 65 -22.28 -9.52 11.60
N LYS A 66 -23.05 -9.79 12.67
CA LYS A 66 -23.61 -8.78 13.62
C LYS A 66 -22.74 -8.53 14.87
N LYS A 67 -21.86 -9.46 15.24
CA LYS A 67 -20.84 -9.33 16.30
C LYS A 67 -19.59 -10.14 15.91
N GLN A 68 -18.41 -9.58 16.18
CA GLN A 68 -17.14 -10.30 16.07
C GLN A 68 -16.92 -11.03 17.40
N LYS A 69 -17.04 -12.35 17.41
CA LYS A 69 -16.37 -13.15 18.44
C LYS A 69 -14.96 -13.37 17.92
N VAL A 70 -14.02 -12.59 18.44
CA VAL A 70 -12.59 -12.90 18.31
C VAL A 70 -12.41 -14.30 18.91
N GLY A 71 -11.76 -15.22 18.18
CA GLY A 71 -11.51 -16.55 18.72
C GLY A 71 -10.66 -16.42 19.99
N LYS A 72 -10.85 -17.34 20.95
CA LYS A 72 -10.07 -17.37 22.20
C LYS A 72 -8.55 -17.29 21.95
N PHE A 73 -8.10 -17.77 20.79
CA PHE A 73 -6.70 -17.89 20.38
C PHE A 73 -6.38 -17.10 19.09
N ASP A 74 -6.86 -15.86 18.97
CA ASP A 74 -6.67 -15.02 17.77
C ASP A 74 -5.20 -14.83 17.37
N LYS A 75 -4.30 -14.63 18.35
CA LYS A 75 -2.86 -14.49 18.12
C LYS A 75 -2.28 -15.74 17.44
N LEU A 76 -2.56 -16.90 18.03
CA LEU A 76 -2.15 -18.20 17.50
C LEU A 76 -2.66 -18.38 16.08
N GLU A 77 -3.94 -18.07 15.83
CA GLU A 77 -4.52 -18.22 14.49
C GLU A 77 -3.86 -17.30 13.45
N LYS A 78 -3.48 -16.06 13.82
CA LYS A 78 -2.76 -15.15 12.92
C LYS A 78 -1.37 -15.67 12.56
N VAL A 79 -0.60 -16.09 13.55
CA VAL A 79 0.74 -16.70 13.34
C VAL A 79 0.62 -17.95 12.46
N LEU A 80 -0.36 -18.81 12.74
CA LEU A 80 -0.57 -20.05 12.02
C LEU A 80 -0.99 -19.84 10.55
N VAL A 81 -1.77 -18.79 10.27
CA VAL A 81 -2.14 -18.42 8.89
C VAL A 81 -0.92 -17.94 8.11
N GLU A 82 -0.08 -17.10 8.71
CA GLU A 82 1.13 -16.60 8.04
C GLU A 82 2.14 -17.74 7.78
N TRP A 83 2.34 -18.62 8.76
CA TRP A 83 3.12 -19.85 8.58
C TRP A 83 2.56 -20.73 7.45
N LEU A 84 1.23 -20.89 7.38
CA LEU A 84 0.59 -21.68 6.33
C LEU A 84 0.82 -21.06 4.93
N HIS A 85 0.79 -19.73 4.81
CA HIS A 85 1.12 -19.04 3.56
C HIS A 85 2.56 -19.31 3.14
N GLN A 86 3.52 -19.19 4.06
CA GLN A 86 4.93 -19.48 3.80
C GLN A 86 5.13 -20.94 3.35
N ALA A 87 4.56 -21.91 4.08
CA ALA A 87 4.63 -23.33 3.74
C ALA A 87 4.05 -23.64 2.34
N ARG A 88 2.94 -22.99 1.96
CA ARG A 88 2.31 -23.20 0.63
C ARG A 88 3.12 -22.60 -0.52
N ALA A 89 3.89 -21.56 -0.27
CA ALA A 89 4.72 -20.93 -1.29
C ALA A 89 5.97 -21.75 -1.61
N VAL A 90 6.60 -22.35 -0.59
CA VAL A 90 7.66 -23.36 -0.78
C VAL A 90 7.14 -24.73 -1.23
N LYS A 91 5.85 -24.83 -1.59
CA LYS A 91 5.16 -26.03 -2.08
C LYS A 91 5.18 -27.21 -1.09
N LEU A 92 5.31 -26.96 0.21
CA LEU A 92 5.20 -28.02 1.21
C LEU A 92 3.73 -28.46 1.34
N PRO A 93 3.44 -29.77 1.27
CA PRO A 93 2.09 -30.28 1.49
C PRO A 93 1.73 -30.16 2.96
N VAL A 94 0.67 -29.39 3.25
CA VAL A 94 0.16 -29.19 4.62
C VAL A 94 -1.24 -29.80 4.73
N ASN A 95 -1.42 -30.73 5.67
CA ASN A 95 -2.68 -31.40 5.96
C ASN A 95 -3.20 -31.05 7.37
N GLY A 96 -4.39 -31.57 7.73
CA GLY A 96 -5.00 -31.29 9.04
C GLY A 96 -4.08 -31.58 10.24
N PRO A 97 -3.51 -32.80 10.33
CA PRO A 97 -2.57 -33.14 11.40
C PRO A 97 -1.37 -32.19 11.51
N ILE A 98 -0.74 -31.81 10.38
CA ILE A 98 0.40 -30.87 10.39
C ILE A 98 -0.04 -29.49 10.91
N ILE A 99 -1.23 -29.01 10.52
CA ILE A 99 -1.78 -27.75 11.04
C ILE A 99 -2.01 -27.84 12.55
N CYS A 100 -2.57 -28.95 13.04
CA CYS A 100 -2.77 -29.16 14.47
C CYS A 100 -1.45 -29.19 15.24
N GLU A 101 -0.43 -29.86 14.69
CA GLU A 101 0.89 -29.94 15.33
C GLU A 101 1.55 -28.57 15.42
N LYS A 102 1.60 -27.85 14.30
CA LYS A 102 2.14 -26.50 14.28
C LYS A 102 1.35 -25.54 15.18
N ALA A 103 0.03 -25.72 15.29
CA ALA A 103 -0.79 -24.94 16.20
C ALA A 103 -0.44 -25.19 17.68
N ARG A 104 -0.07 -26.43 18.06
CA ARG A 104 0.39 -26.75 19.42
C ARG A 104 1.73 -26.11 19.72
N GLU A 105 2.68 -26.22 18.79
CA GLU A 105 4.00 -25.57 18.90
C GLU A 105 3.86 -24.06 19.08
N ILE A 106 3.03 -23.40 18.26
CA ILE A 106 2.73 -21.96 18.42
C ILE A 106 2.02 -21.67 19.76
N ALA A 107 1.13 -22.54 20.22
CA ALA A 107 0.46 -22.38 21.51
C ALA A 107 1.45 -22.44 22.67
N GLU A 108 2.41 -23.37 22.63
CA GLU A 108 3.47 -23.50 23.62
C GLU A 108 4.36 -22.26 23.66
N SER A 109 4.79 -21.78 22.49
CA SER A 109 5.58 -20.54 22.35
C SER A 109 4.83 -19.29 22.79
N LEU A 110 3.49 -19.28 22.67
CA LEU A 110 2.62 -18.21 23.18
C LEU A 110 2.15 -18.42 24.63
N HIS A 111 2.59 -19.51 25.29
CA HIS A 111 2.19 -19.91 26.64
C HIS A 111 0.67 -20.12 26.84
N PHE A 112 -0.04 -20.57 25.80
CA PHE A 112 -1.45 -20.98 25.89
C PHE A 112 -1.58 -22.43 26.37
N THR A 113 -1.62 -22.61 27.70
CA THR A 113 -1.71 -23.93 28.36
C THR A 113 -3.07 -24.61 28.23
N ASP A 114 -4.12 -23.87 27.87
CA ASP A 114 -5.48 -24.37 27.72
C ASP A 114 -5.90 -24.58 26.25
N PHE A 115 -4.94 -24.46 25.32
CA PHE A 115 -5.17 -24.70 23.91
C PHE A 115 -5.21 -26.20 23.61
N ASN A 116 -6.22 -26.62 22.85
CA ASN A 116 -6.31 -27.97 22.32
C ASN A 116 -6.66 -27.90 20.83
N ALA A 117 -5.76 -28.42 19.99
CA ALA A 117 -5.93 -28.58 18.55
C ALA A 117 -6.90 -29.72 18.20
N SER A 118 -8.11 -29.65 18.75
CA SER A 118 -9.19 -30.61 18.51
C SER A 118 -9.71 -30.54 17.07
N ASN A 119 -10.34 -31.61 16.59
CA ASN A 119 -11.00 -31.65 15.28
C ASN A 119 -12.02 -30.49 15.11
N GLY A 120 -12.80 -30.22 16.16
CA GLY A 120 -13.75 -29.11 16.14
C GLY A 120 -13.08 -27.72 16.09
N TRP A 121 -11.87 -27.56 16.64
CA TRP A 121 -11.12 -26.32 16.53
C TRP A 121 -10.57 -26.13 15.11
N ILE A 122 -9.89 -27.14 14.54
CA ILE A 122 -9.31 -27.02 13.20
C ILE A 122 -10.37 -26.79 12.14
N ASP A 123 -11.56 -27.40 12.25
CA ASP A 123 -12.67 -27.16 11.33
C ASP A 123 -13.17 -25.71 11.41
N ARG A 124 -13.27 -25.15 12.61
CA ARG A 124 -13.64 -23.74 12.80
C ARG A 124 -12.55 -22.78 12.31
N PHE A 125 -11.28 -23.11 12.54
CA PHE A 125 -10.12 -22.36 12.05
C PHE A 125 -10.13 -22.33 10.51
N LYS A 126 -10.23 -23.50 9.87
CA LYS A 126 -10.31 -23.62 8.41
C LYS A 126 -11.48 -22.81 7.84
N ASN A 127 -12.67 -22.94 8.42
CA ASN A 127 -13.83 -22.17 8.00
C ASN A 127 -13.67 -20.66 8.21
N ARG A 128 -13.01 -20.24 9.29
CA ARG A 128 -12.79 -18.82 9.59
C ARG A 128 -11.83 -18.16 8.61
N HIS A 129 -10.80 -18.89 8.19
CA HIS A 129 -9.75 -18.40 7.29
C HIS A 129 -9.92 -18.86 5.84
N GLY A 130 -11.05 -19.50 5.52
CA GLY A 130 -11.36 -19.96 4.16
C GLY A 130 -10.44 -21.07 3.63
N ILE A 131 -9.82 -21.84 4.53
CA ILE A 131 -8.91 -22.94 4.17
C ILE A 131 -9.75 -24.16 3.80
N VAL A 132 -9.53 -24.68 2.60
CA VAL A 132 -10.18 -25.91 2.10
C VAL A 132 -9.13 -26.98 1.83
N TYR A 133 -9.47 -28.23 2.14
CA TYR A 133 -8.65 -29.38 1.77
C TYR A 133 -8.93 -29.73 0.31
N ARG A 134 -7.85 -29.88 -0.48
CA ARG A 134 -7.91 -30.39 -1.84
C ARG A 134 -6.84 -31.46 -1.97
N GLN A 135 -7.18 -32.58 -2.60
CA GLN A 135 -6.18 -33.56 -3.01
C GLN A 135 -5.25 -32.88 -4.02
N ILE A 136 -3.94 -33.00 -3.80
CA ILE A 136 -2.95 -32.54 -4.76
C ILE A 136 -2.98 -33.57 -5.91
N SER A 137 -3.91 -33.39 -6.85
CA SER A 137 -3.79 -34.05 -8.15
C SER A 137 -2.74 -33.28 -8.95
N GLY A 138 -1.91 -34.00 -9.71
CA GLY A 138 -0.88 -33.42 -10.57
C GLY A 138 -1.40 -32.52 -11.71
N GLU A 139 -2.69 -32.17 -11.71
CA GLU A 139 -3.41 -31.45 -12.76
C GLU A 139 -4.09 -30.16 -12.24
N SER A 140 -3.63 -29.57 -11.14
CA SER A 140 -4.05 -28.21 -10.78
C SER A 140 -3.25 -27.20 -11.60
N GLU A 141 -3.89 -26.60 -12.62
CA GLU A 141 -3.39 -25.47 -13.44
C GLU A 141 -1.87 -25.32 -13.35
N THR A 142 -1.16 -26.27 -13.95
CA THR A 142 0.28 -26.18 -14.10
C THR A 142 0.52 -25.00 -15.01
N VAL A 143 0.76 -23.83 -14.42
CA VAL A 143 1.46 -22.75 -15.11
C VAL A 143 2.68 -23.41 -15.74
N PRO A 144 2.78 -23.40 -17.09
CA PRO A 144 3.84 -24.09 -17.77
C PRO A 144 5.20 -23.70 -17.17
N GLN A 145 6.04 -24.69 -16.90
CA GLN A 145 7.39 -24.44 -16.38
C GLN A 145 8.32 -23.90 -17.46
N ASP A 146 7.96 -24.15 -18.72
CA ASP A 146 8.65 -23.67 -19.90
C ASP A 146 8.05 -22.33 -20.38
N VAL A 147 8.92 -21.43 -20.82
CA VAL A 147 8.58 -20.07 -21.25
C VAL A 147 7.74 -20.08 -22.52
N ASP A 148 8.05 -20.95 -23.48
CA ASP A 148 7.33 -20.98 -24.76
C ASP A 148 5.88 -21.40 -24.57
N THR A 149 5.66 -22.42 -23.75
CA THR A 149 4.31 -22.87 -23.40
C THR A 149 3.54 -21.80 -22.61
N TRP A 150 4.22 -21.07 -21.71
CA TRP A 150 3.60 -19.94 -21.01
C TRP A 150 3.15 -18.83 -21.96
N MET A 151 3.92 -18.53 -23.01
CA MET A 151 3.56 -17.49 -23.98
C MET A 151 2.25 -17.82 -24.73
N THR A 152 2.00 -19.11 -25.01
CA THR A 152 0.72 -19.57 -25.55
C THR A 152 -0.42 -19.36 -24.54
N THR A 153 -0.24 -19.81 -23.29
CA THR A 153 -1.24 -19.60 -22.23
C THR A 153 -1.52 -18.13 -21.97
N LEU A 154 -0.47 -17.29 -21.96
CA LEU A 154 -0.59 -15.85 -21.81
C LEU A 154 -1.47 -15.29 -22.92
N SER A 155 -1.20 -15.66 -24.17
CA SER A 155 -2.01 -15.20 -25.31
C SER A 155 -3.49 -15.55 -25.15
N GLU A 156 -3.82 -16.77 -24.72
CA GLU A 156 -5.21 -17.20 -24.45
C GLU A 156 -5.85 -16.42 -23.30
N LEU A 157 -5.11 -16.17 -22.22
CA LEU A 157 -5.59 -15.39 -21.08
C LEU A 157 -5.96 -13.96 -21.46
N LEU A 158 -5.22 -13.36 -22.39
CA LEU A 158 -5.38 -11.96 -22.80
C LEU A 158 -6.47 -11.76 -23.86
N GLN A 159 -6.93 -12.79 -24.58
CA GLN A 159 -7.89 -12.67 -25.70
C GLN A 159 -9.17 -11.91 -25.36
N ASN A 160 -9.62 -11.97 -24.10
CA ASN A 160 -10.87 -11.36 -23.65
C ASN A 160 -10.67 -10.08 -22.82
N TYR A 161 -9.45 -9.54 -22.79
CA TYR A 161 -9.12 -8.36 -22.01
C TYR A 161 -8.56 -7.26 -22.92
N ASP A 162 -9.20 -6.09 -22.84
CA ASP A 162 -8.63 -4.86 -23.35
C ASP A 162 -7.29 -4.55 -22.65
N PRO A 163 -6.30 -3.95 -23.34
CA PRO A 163 -5.02 -3.53 -22.76
C PRO A 163 -5.15 -2.78 -21.43
N ARG A 164 -6.17 -1.94 -21.31
CA ARG A 164 -6.40 -1.18 -20.08
C ARG A 164 -6.78 -2.07 -18.91
N ASN A 165 -7.32 -3.26 -19.14
CA ASN A 165 -7.79 -4.21 -18.13
C ASN A 165 -6.73 -5.26 -17.75
N ILE A 166 -5.52 -5.16 -18.27
CA ILE A 166 -4.41 -6.08 -18.02
C ILE A 166 -3.43 -5.38 -17.09
N PHE A 167 -3.32 -5.86 -15.85
CA PHE A 167 -2.47 -5.25 -14.82
C PHE A 167 -1.35 -6.19 -14.41
N ASN A 168 -0.21 -5.61 -14.03
CA ASN A 168 0.83 -6.30 -13.28
C ASN A 168 1.13 -5.50 -12.02
N ALA A 169 1.38 -6.22 -10.91
CA ALA A 169 1.80 -5.65 -9.65
C ALA A 169 3.03 -6.38 -9.13
N ASP A 170 3.89 -5.65 -8.45
CA ASP A 170 5.07 -6.20 -7.79
C ASP A 170 5.57 -5.28 -6.66
N GLU A 171 6.32 -5.85 -5.74
CA GLU A 171 6.91 -5.16 -4.60
C GLU A 171 8.42 -4.99 -4.72
N PHE A 172 8.93 -3.88 -4.18
CA PHE A 172 10.37 -3.68 -4.00
C PHE A 172 10.68 -3.05 -2.65
N GLY A 173 11.87 -3.32 -2.12
CA GLY A 173 12.43 -2.62 -0.99
C GLY A 173 13.11 -1.31 -1.40
N LEU A 174 13.02 -0.30 -0.55
CA LEU A 174 13.65 1.01 -0.75
C LEU A 174 14.34 1.46 0.54
N PHE A 175 15.66 1.63 0.53
CA PHE A 175 16.37 2.29 1.62
C PHE A 175 16.24 3.80 1.49
N TYR A 176 15.16 4.34 2.05
CA TYR A 176 14.69 5.68 1.70
C TYR A 176 15.66 6.80 2.13
N ARG A 177 16.51 6.58 3.14
CA ARG A 177 17.53 7.53 3.61
C ARG A 177 18.94 7.30 3.05
N LEU A 178 19.13 6.23 2.26
CA LEU A 178 20.46 5.86 1.81
C LEU A 178 21.00 6.87 0.79
N MET A 179 22.12 7.51 1.12
CA MET A 179 22.84 8.44 0.25
C MET A 179 23.91 7.72 -0.55
N PRO A 180 24.44 8.31 -1.65
CA PRO A 180 25.64 7.80 -2.30
C PRO A 180 26.80 7.68 -1.32
N ASP A 181 27.56 6.60 -1.42
CA ASP A 181 28.71 6.28 -0.55
C ASP A 181 30.06 6.71 -1.15
N GLN A 182 30.03 7.37 -2.31
CA GLN A 182 31.20 7.88 -3.01
C GLN A 182 31.30 9.41 -2.87
N SER A 183 32.45 9.89 -2.40
CA SER A 183 32.74 11.33 -2.29
C SER A 183 34.13 11.64 -2.84
N TYR A 184 34.32 12.86 -3.34
CA TYR A 184 35.65 13.38 -3.63
C TYR A 184 36.35 13.72 -2.32
N VAL A 185 37.56 13.17 -2.14
CA VAL A 185 38.41 13.40 -0.97
C VAL A 185 39.59 14.26 -1.41
N LEU A 186 39.98 15.24 -0.58
CA LEU A 186 41.19 16.04 -0.84
C LEU A 186 42.42 15.15 -0.70
N THR A 187 43.41 15.33 -1.57
CA THR A 187 44.64 14.53 -1.58
C THR A 187 45.30 14.52 -0.20
N GLY A 188 45.34 13.36 0.46
CA GLY A 188 45.95 13.18 1.79
C GLY A 188 44.94 12.95 2.92
N GLU A 189 43.64 13.08 2.68
CA GLU A 189 42.59 12.77 3.65
C GLU A 189 42.11 11.31 3.51
N THR A 190 41.68 10.71 4.62
CA THR A 190 41.02 9.40 4.66
C THR A 190 39.53 9.62 4.90
N CYS A 191 38.67 9.00 4.08
CA CYS A 191 37.23 9.10 4.26
C CYS A 191 36.82 8.24 5.47
N HIS A 192 36.50 8.88 6.58
CA HIS A 192 35.90 8.25 7.74
C HIS A 192 34.46 8.77 7.90
N ASP A 193 33.55 7.83 8.14
CA ASP A 193 32.12 8.00 8.44
C ASP A 193 31.17 8.43 7.32
N GLY A 194 30.42 7.43 6.84
CA GLY A 194 29.03 7.59 6.42
C GLY A 194 28.24 6.38 6.91
N LYS A 195 27.65 6.44 8.12
CA LYS A 195 26.71 5.41 8.58
C LYS A 195 25.54 5.36 7.58
N ALA A 196 25.55 4.38 6.68
CA ALA A 196 24.43 4.13 5.77
C ALA A 196 23.17 3.84 6.60
N SER A 197 22.20 4.77 6.61
CA SER A 197 20.89 4.49 7.19
C SER A 197 20.17 3.47 6.30
N LYS A 198 20.17 2.21 6.74
CA LYS A 198 19.45 1.09 6.10
C LYS A 198 17.97 1.06 6.49
N GLU A 199 17.40 2.21 6.84
CA GLU A 199 15.98 2.32 7.10
C GLU A 199 15.18 2.09 5.82
N ARG A 200 14.15 1.27 5.94
CA ARG A 200 13.50 0.66 4.79
C ARG A 200 12.02 1.00 4.71
N LEU A 201 11.56 1.16 3.47
CA LEU A 201 10.16 1.04 3.07
C LEU A 201 10.03 -0.16 2.12
N THR A 202 8.87 -0.81 2.14
CA THR A 202 8.46 -1.72 1.05
C THR A 202 7.37 -1.04 0.25
N VAL A 203 7.48 -1.04 -1.07
CA VAL A 203 6.55 -0.35 -1.96
C VAL A 203 5.96 -1.35 -2.94
N LEU A 204 4.63 -1.47 -2.98
CA LEU A 204 3.90 -2.21 -4.01
C LEU A 204 3.45 -1.23 -5.09
N ALA A 205 3.87 -1.48 -6.33
CA ALA A 205 3.46 -0.73 -7.51
C ALA A 205 2.54 -1.58 -8.39
N CYS A 206 1.55 -0.95 -9.04
CA CYS A 206 0.64 -1.65 -9.94
C CYS A 206 0.19 -0.72 -11.07
N ALA A 207 0.28 -1.19 -12.31
CA ALA A 207 -0.09 -0.44 -13.51
C ALA A 207 -0.67 -1.35 -14.58
N ASN A 208 -1.46 -0.77 -15.49
CA ASN A 208 -2.01 -1.48 -16.63
C ASN A 208 -1.09 -1.47 -17.85
N SER A 209 -1.36 -2.38 -18.78
CA SER A 209 -0.46 -2.68 -19.89
C SER A 209 -0.35 -1.58 -20.94
N ASP A 210 -1.38 -0.74 -21.09
CA ASP A 210 -1.36 0.43 -21.98
C ASP A 210 -0.77 1.68 -21.32
N GLY A 211 -0.39 1.62 -20.04
CA GLY A 211 0.18 2.74 -19.29
C GLY A 211 -0.79 3.87 -18.95
N SER A 212 -2.10 3.73 -19.25
CA SER A 212 -3.11 4.75 -18.99
C SER A 212 -3.52 4.86 -17.52
N GLU A 213 -3.28 3.83 -16.72
CA GLU A 213 -3.67 3.76 -15.32
C GLU A 213 -2.54 3.19 -14.45
N LYS A 214 -1.98 4.07 -13.62
CA LYS A 214 -1.11 3.73 -12.49
C LYS A 214 -1.95 3.75 -11.22
N LEU A 215 -1.99 2.63 -10.49
CA LEU A 215 -2.67 2.59 -9.20
C LEU A 215 -1.86 3.34 -8.14
N SER A 216 -2.53 3.82 -7.09
CA SER A 216 -1.86 4.42 -5.93
C SER A 216 -0.94 3.39 -5.29
N LEU A 217 0.31 3.79 -5.02
CA LEU A 217 1.30 2.93 -4.35
C LEU A 217 0.78 2.50 -2.98
N LEU A 218 1.11 1.28 -2.58
CA LEU A 218 1.03 0.85 -1.18
C LEU A 218 2.44 0.90 -0.59
N VAL A 219 2.64 1.77 0.40
CA VAL A 219 3.92 1.96 1.09
C VAL A 219 3.81 1.38 2.50
N ILE A 220 4.68 0.43 2.81
CA ILE A 220 4.77 -0.20 4.12
C ILE A 220 6.03 0.33 4.82
N GLY A 221 5.83 1.02 5.94
CA GLY A 221 6.91 1.46 6.81
C GLY A 221 6.95 0.71 8.15
N LYS A 222 7.91 1.06 8.99
CA LYS A 222 8.11 0.45 10.31
C LYS A 222 6.93 0.70 11.26
N GLU A 223 6.53 1.96 11.38
CA GLU A 223 5.53 2.42 12.34
C GLU A 223 4.18 2.59 11.64
N LYS A 224 3.08 2.24 12.31
CA LYS A 224 1.73 2.47 11.75
C LYS A 224 1.36 3.95 11.63
N ASN A 225 1.77 4.76 12.59
CA ASN A 225 1.52 6.20 12.62
C ASN A 225 2.84 6.92 12.90
N PRO A 226 3.73 7.07 11.90
CA PRO A 226 4.99 7.75 12.11
C PRO A 226 4.75 9.20 12.54
N ARG A 227 5.59 9.71 13.45
CA ARG A 227 5.44 11.07 14.03
C ARG A 227 5.31 12.18 12.97
N CYS A 228 5.96 12.02 11.81
CA CYS A 228 5.87 12.96 10.69
C CYS A 228 4.49 13.05 10.05
N PHE A 229 3.53 12.18 10.42
CA PHE A 229 2.13 12.29 10.01
C PHE A 229 1.30 13.14 10.99
N LYS A 230 1.89 13.62 12.09
CA LYS A 230 1.23 14.60 12.97
C LYS A 230 0.85 15.82 12.14
N ASN A 231 -0.46 16.10 12.08
CA ASN A 231 -1.10 17.15 11.26
C ASN A 231 -1.19 16.89 9.75
N VAL A 232 -0.77 15.73 9.24
CA VAL A 232 -0.94 15.34 7.83
C VAL A 232 -2.31 14.66 7.68
N ARG A 233 -3.20 15.25 6.88
CA ARG A 233 -4.57 14.75 6.68
C ARG A 233 -4.73 13.86 5.45
N SER A 234 -3.82 13.98 4.48
CA SER A 234 -3.87 13.28 3.21
C SER A 234 -2.47 13.06 2.69
N ILE A 235 -2.23 11.87 2.11
CA ILE A 235 -0.97 11.49 1.46
C ILE A 235 -1.30 10.88 0.08
N PRO A 236 -0.38 10.96 -0.89
CA PRO A 236 -0.63 10.50 -2.28
C PRO A 236 -0.57 8.97 -2.46
N VAL A 237 -0.38 8.23 -1.36
CA VAL A 237 -0.22 6.76 -1.35
C VAL A 237 -1.14 6.15 -0.31
N THR A 238 -1.38 4.84 -0.42
CA THR A 238 -1.87 4.06 0.72
C THR A 238 -0.67 3.74 1.63
N TYR A 239 -0.76 4.05 2.92
CA TYR A 239 0.30 3.75 3.88
C TYR A 239 -0.14 2.70 4.89
N ASP A 240 0.77 1.81 5.25
CA ASP A 240 0.58 0.82 6.29
C ASP A 240 1.86 0.63 7.12
N GLY A 241 1.72 0.18 8.37
CA GLY A 241 2.84 -0.03 9.29
C GLY A 241 3.02 -1.49 9.66
N GLN A 242 4.25 -1.97 9.56
CA GLN A 242 4.69 -3.29 10.02
C GLN A 242 6.09 -3.14 10.62
N SER A 243 6.37 -3.70 11.79
CA SER A 243 7.62 -3.47 12.55
C SER A 243 8.93 -3.73 11.78
N ARG A 244 8.91 -4.56 10.72
CA ARG A 244 10.04 -4.83 9.82
C ARG A 244 9.90 -4.14 8.45
N ALA A 245 8.81 -3.43 8.21
CA ALA A 245 8.40 -2.77 6.98
C ALA A 245 8.17 -3.71 5.79
N TRP A 246 7.65 -4.93 6.01
CA TRP A 246 7.56 -5.97 4.98
C TRP A 246 6.15 -6.26 4.49
N MET A 247 6.07 -6.75 3.25
CA MET A 247 4.85 -7.35 2.73
C MET A 247 4.59 -8.70 3.40
N THR A 248 3.34 -8.95 3.79
CA THR A 248 2.88 -10.22 4.37
C THR A 248 1.69 -10.76 3.58
N GLY A 249 1.42 -12.06 3.70
CA GLY A 249 0.29 -12.69 3.00
C GLY A 249 -1.05 -12.04 3.34
N LEU A 250 -1.24 -11.66 4.61
CA LEU A 250 -2.45 -10.98 5.08
C LEU A 250 -2.61 -9.58 4.48
N ARG A 251 -1.54 -8.79 4.42
CA ARG A 251 -1.59 -7.42 3.85
C ARG A 251 -1.83 -7.43 2.36
N PHE A 252 -1.20 -8.36 1.65
CA PHE A 252 -1.46 -8.56 0.22
C PHE A 252 -2.92 -8.95 -0.04
N ILE A 253 -3.51 -9.84 0.78
CA ILE A 253 -4.96 -10.15 0.68
C ILE A 253 -5.81 -8.90 0.93
N GLN A 254 -5.48 -8.08 1.93
CA GLN A 254 -6.23 -6.86 2.22
C GLN A 254 -6.17 -5.87 1.05
N TRP A 255 -4.97 -5.68 0.48
CA TRP A 255 -4.77 -4.88 -0.72
C TRP A 255 -5.58 -5.40 -1.91
N LEU A 256 -5.50 -6.71 -2.22
CA LEU A 256 -6.25 -7.33 -3.31
C LEU A 256 -7.77 -7.14 -3.17
N LYS A 257 -8.31 -7.26 -1.96
CA LYS A 257 -9.76 -7.09 -1.75
C LYS A 257 -10.21 -5.64 -1.85
N SER A 258 -9.40 -4.70 -1.36
CA SER A 258 -9.63 -3.27 -1.58
C SER A 258 -9.63 -2.95 -3.08
N LEU A 259 -8.71 -3.58 -3.83
CA LEU A 259 -8.64 -3.44 -5.27
C LEU A 259 -9.85 -4.07 -5.98
N ASP A 260 -10.33 -5.22 -5.52
CA ASP A 260 -11.53 -5.88 -6.06
C ASP A 260 -12.77 -5.01 -5.86
N ASP A 261 -12.93 -4.43 -4.66
CA ASP A 261 -13.97 -3.45 -4.35
C ASP A 261 -13.85 -2.20 -5.25
N HIS A 262 -12.63 -1.70 -5.49
CA HIS A 262 -12.38 -0.58 -6.38
C HIS A 262 -12.87 -0.87 -7.81
N PHE A 263 -12.50 -2.01 -8.40
CA PHE A 263 -12.97 -2.38 -9.73
C PHE A 263 -14.45 -2.78 -9.77
N GLN A 264 -15.00 -3.27 -8.67
CA GLN A 264 -16.44 -3.47 -8.51
C GLN A 264 -17.19 -2.14 -8.61
N THR A 265 -16.74 -1.09 -7.91
CA THR A 265 -17.40 0.23 -8.00
C THR A 265 -17.34 0.84 -9.41
N LYS A 266 -16.27 0.54 -10.15
CA LYS A 266 -16.11 0.93 -11.57
C LYS A 266 -16.87 0.01 -12.55
N CYS A 267 -17.57 -1.02 -12.06
CA CYS A 267 -18.21 -2.05 -12.90
C CYS A 267 -17.26 -2.67 -13.94
N ARG A 268 -15.98 -2.83 -13.56
CA ARG A 268 -14.90 -3.25 -14.45
C ARG A 268 -14.35 -4.59 -13.99
N ARG A 269 -13.97 -5.43 -14.95
CA ARG A 269 -13.26 -6.69 -14.69
C ARG A 269 -11.86 -6.60 -15.25
N ILE A 270 -10.89 -7.03 -14.46
CA ILE A 270 -9.47 -6.98 -14.84
C ILE A 270 -8.81 -8.34 -14.66
N ILE A 271 -7.68 -8.51 -15.31
CA ILE A 271 -6.73 -9.59 -15.05
C ILE A 271 -5.49 -8.98 -14.41
N LEU A 272 -5.05 -9.57 -13.29
CA LEU A 272 -3.90 -9.10 -12.51
C LEU A 272 -2.85 -10.20 -12.47
N PHE A 273 -1.66 -9.88 -12.99
CA PHE A 273 -0.49 -10.75 -12.97
C PHE A 273 0.43 -10.39 -11.80
N VAL A 274 0.84 -11.39 -11.04
CA VAL A 274 1.80 -11.25 -9.94
C VAL A 274 2.79 -12.42 -9.94
N ASP A 275 3.96 -12.22 -9.35
CA ASP A 275 4.92 -13.29 -9.16
C ASP A 275 4.43 -14.34 -8.14
N ARG A 276 5.18 -15.44 -8.07
CA ARG A 276 4.96 -16.48 -7.05
C ARG A 276 5.86 -16.21 -5.86
N CYS A 277 5.31 -15.52 -4.86
CA CYS A 277 5.98 -15.20 -3.61
C CYS A 277 5.24 -15.80 -2.39
N PRO A 278 5.93 -16.11 -1.26
CA PRO A 278 5.32 -16.38 0.05
C PRO A 278 4.23 -15.40 0.50
N ALA A 279 4.40 -14.12 0.17
CA ALA A 279 3.41 -13.09 0.46
C ALA A 279 2.18 -13.14 -0.47
N HIS A 280 2.17 -13.96 -1.52
CA HIS A 280 1.07 -14.04 -2.50
C HIS A 280 0.26 -15.35 -2.36
N PRO A 281 -0.74 -15.41 -1.46
CA PRO A 281 -1.49 -16.63 -1.19
C PRO A 281 -2.39 -17.05 -2.36
N LYS A 282 -2.24 -18.30 -2.78
CA LYS A 282 -2.89 -18.91 -3.98
C LYS A 282 -4.43 -18.96 -3.99
N SER A 283 -5.11 -18.57 -2.92
CA SER A 283 -6.56 -18.79 -2.79
C SER A 283 -7.25 -17.60 -2.14
N VAL A 284 -7.45 -16.54 -2.94
CA VAL A 284 -8.27 -15.39 -2.58
C VAL A 284 -9.52 -15.41 -3.46
N LYS A 285 -10.71 -15.34 -2.84
CA LYS A 285 -11.98 -15.22 -3.57
C LYS A 285 -12.17 -13.75 -3.96
N LEU A 286 -12.11 -13.48 -5.26
CA LEU A 286 -12.27 -12.17 -5.88
C LEU A 286 -13.43 -12.23 -6.89
N GLN A 287 -14.14 -11.13 -7.09
CA GLN A 287 -15.32 -11.06 -7.98
C GLN A 287 -15.02 -10.38 -9.32
N ASN A 288 -14.16 -9.36 -9.29
CA ASN A 288 -13.86 -8.47 -10.40
C ASN A 288 -12.42 -8.62 -10.91
N ILE A 289 -11.54 -9.23 -10.12
CA ILE A 289 -10.15 -9.50 -10.48
C ILE A 289 -9.93 -10.98 -10.76
N LYS A 290 -9.43 -11.29 -11.96
CA LYS A 290 -8.82 -12.59 -12.26
C LYS A 290 -7.34 -12.54 -11.88
N LEU A 291 -6.99 -13.14 -10.75
CA LEU A 291 -5.60 -13.21 -10.28
C LEU A 291 -4.85 -14.34 -10.99
N VAL A 292 -3.73 -14.03 -11.63
CA VAL A 292 -2.89 -14.98 -12.35
C VAL A 292 -1.45 -14.90 -11.84
N TYR A 293 -0.85 -16.06 -11.60
CA TYR A 293 0.52 -16.18 -11.12
C TYR A 293 1.46 -16.47 -12.27
N LEU A 294 2.56 -15.72 -12.37
CA LEU A 294 3.61 -15.97 -13.34
C LEU A 294 4.32 -17.32 -13.09
N PRO A 295 4.94 -17.92 -14.12
CA PRO A 295 5.74 -19.13 -13.97
C PRO A 295 6.86 -18.95 -12.95
N PRO A 296 7.11 -19.98 -12.10
CA PRO A 296 8.24 -19.94 -11.19
C PRO A 296 9.55 -19.93 -12.00
N ASN A 297 10.58 -19.24 -11.51
CA ASN A 297 11.93 -19.16 -12.12
C ASN A 297 12.04 -18.38 -13.44
N ALA A 298 10.97 -17.74 -13.92
CA ALA A 298 11.00 -16.88 -15.10
C ALA A 298 10.51 -15.45 -14.83
N THR A 299 10.23 -15.10 -13.56
CA THR A 299 9.74 -13.77 -13.13
C THR A 299 10.61 -12.64 -13.68
N SER A 300 11.93 -12.75 -13.57
CA SER A 300 12.87 -11.72 -14.05
C SER A 300 12.80 -11.43 -15.56
N LYS A 301 12.19 -12.32 -16.35
CA LYS A 301 11.94 -12.13 -17.79
C LYS A 301 10.48 -11.80 -18.11
N LEU A 302 9.55 -12.28 -17.30
CA LEU A 302 8.11 -12.29 -17.61
C LEU A 302 7.30 -11.29 -16.78
N GLN A 303 7.88 -10.65 -15.78
CA GLN A 303 7.22 -9.67 -14.92
C GLN A 303 7.44 -8.24 -15.45
N PRO A 304 6.40 -7.57 -15.98
CA PRO A 304 6.52 -6.20 -16.49
C PRO A 304 7.13 -5.20 -15.52
N MET A 305 6.79 -5.26 -14.23
CA MET A 305 7.34 -4.36 -13.21
C MET A 305 8.87 -4.45 -13.12
N ASP A 306 9.43 -5.65 -13.30
CA ASP A 306 10.86 -5.94 -13.32
C ASP A 306 11.53 -5.66 -14.67
N GLN A 307 10.78 -5.39 -15.74
CA GLN A 307 11.33 -5.07 -17.07
C GLN A 307 11.78 -3.61 -17.25
N GLY A 308 11.73 -2.81 -16.19
CA GLY A 308 12.21 -1.42 -16.20
C GLY A 308 11.38 -0.45 -15.37
N ILE A 309 10.10 -0.74 -15.12
CA ILE A 309 9.19 0.18 -14.41
C ILE A 309 9.71 0.48 -12.99
N ILE A 310 10.04 -0.56 -12.21
CA ILE A 310 10.59 -0.39 -10.85
C ILE A 310 11.97 0.29 -10.91
N LYS A 311 12.79 -0.03 -11.92
CA LYS A 311 14.10 0.59 -12.12
C LYS A 311 13.98 2.12 -12.29
N VAL A 312 13.10 2.57 -13.18
CA VAL A 312 12.84 4.00 -13.41
C VAL A 312 12.26 4.65 -12.16
N LEU A 313 11.36 3.95 -11.45
CA LEU A 313 10.80 4.46 -10.20
C LEU A 313 11.90 4.72 -9.15
N LYS A 314 12.81 3.75 -8.95
CA LYS A 314 13.97 3.89 -8.05
C LYS A 314 14.89 5.03 -8.51
N GLN A 315 15.23 5.09 -9.80
CA GLN A 315 16.04 6.17 -10.36
C GLN A 315 15.42 7.56 -10.13
N GLY A 316 14.10 7.69 -10.33
CA GLY A 316 13.36 8.92 -10.07
C GLY A 316 13.40 9.32 -8.58
N TYR A 317 13.28 8.36 -7.67
CA TYR A 317 13.45 8.59 -6.24
C TYR A 317 14.87 9.06 -5.89
N ARG A 318 15.89 8.35 -6.37
CA ARG A 318 17.31 8.63 -6.09
C ARG A 318 17.72 10.00 -6.63
N THR A 319 17.24 10.36 -7.82
CA THR A 319 17.43 11.69 -8.43
C THR A 319 16.87 12.80 -7.53
N ARG A 320 15.64 12.64 -7.02
CA ARG A 320 15.03 13.60 -6.09
C ARG A 320 15.80 13.71 -4.77
N LEU A 321 16.34 12.60 -4.28
CA LEU A 321 17.15 12.59 -3.06
C LEU A 321 18.47 13.37 -3.23
N ILE A 322 19.14 13.24 -4.38
CA ILE A 322 20.34 14.04 -4.68
C ILE A 322 19.99 15.52 -4.79
N HIS A 323 18.92 15.89 -5.49
CA HIS A 323 18.51 17.30 -5.59
C HIS A 323 18.19 17.92 -4.23
N ARG A 324 17.55 17.16 -3.33
CA ARG A 324 17.35 17.60 -1.95
C ARG A 324 18.69 17.88 -1.26
N TYR A 325 19.65 16.96 -1.39
CA TYR A 325 20.95 17.11 -0.76
C TYR A 325 21.74 18.31 -1.31
N LEU A 326 21.73 18.54 -2.63
CA LEU A 326 22.35 19.72 -3.24
C LEU A 326 21.78 21.02 -2.66
N LYS A 327 20.46 21.09 -2.45
CA LYS A 327 19.82 22.24 -1.81
C LYS A 327 20.25 22.42 -0.36
N GLU A 328 20.36 21.33 0.40
CA GLU A 328 20.84 21.37 1.80
C GLU A 328 22.31 21.79 1.90
N MET A 329 23.13 21.60 0.85
CA MET A 329 24.50 22.09 0.78
C MET A 329 24.59 23.61 0.54
N GLU A 330 23.65 24.17 -0.23
CA GLU A 330 23.57 25.62 -0.51
C GLU A 330 23.04 26.41 0.70
N ASP A 331 22.19 25.79 1.51
CA ASP A 331 21.61 26.37 2.74
C ASP A 331 21.76 25.38 3.92
N PRO A 332 22.92 25.40 4.62
CA PRO A 332 23.19 24.47 5.72
C PRO A 332 22.21 24.56 6.89
N ASP A 333 21.62 25.75 7.11
CA ASP A 333 20.64 25.98 8.17
C ASP A 333 19.28 25.33 7.85
N SER A 334 19.04 24.93 6.59
CA SER A 334 17.84 24.21 6.16
C SER A 334 17.91 22.69 6.37
N LYS A 335 19.05 22.17 6.84
CA LYS A 335 19.30 20.73 6.96
C LYS A 335 18.38 20.10 8.00
N ARG A 336 17.50 19.21 7.56
CA ARG A 336 16.68 18.38 8.45
C ARG A 336 16.66 16.92 8.00
N PRO A 337 16.48 15.95 8.91
CA PRO A 337 16.37 14.55 8.55
C PRO A 337 15.26 14.29 7.53
N LEU A 338 15.53 13.40 6.57
CA LEU A 338 14.52 12.93 5.63
C LEU A 338 13.47 12.10 6.38
N THR A 339 12.22 12.55 6.40
CA THR A 339 11.13 11.84 7.06
C THR A 339 10.47 10.81 6.15
N VAL A 340 9.69 9.88 6.72
CA VAL A 340 8.85 8.94 5.93
C VAL A 340 7.85 9.72 5.06
N HIS A 341 7.31 10.83 5.56
CA HIS A 341 6.43 11.69 4.77
C HIS A 341 7.16 12.27 3.55
N ASP A 342 8.38 12.79 3.72
CA ASP A 342 9.18 13.29 2.59
C ASP A 342 9.47 12.18 1.56
N ALA A 343 9.81 10.97 2.04
CA ALA A 343 10.04 9.82 1.18
C ALA A 343 8.79 9.43 0.37
N ILE A 344 7.61 9.45 1.01
CA ILE A 344 6.32 9.20 0.36
C ILE A 344 6.03 10.23 -0.74
N GLN A 345 6.27 11.52 -0.47
CA GLN A 345 6.09 12.56 -1.48
C GLN A 345 7.04 12.35 -2.66
N ASN A 346 8.30 12.03 -2.39
CA ASN A 346 9.31 11.79 -3.42
C ASN A 346 8.99 10.57 -4.29
N ILE A 347 8.61 9.43 -3.69
CA ILE A 347 8.31 8.20 -4.44
C ILE A 347 7.01 8.33 -5.23
N ALA A 348 5.99 9.02 -4.67
CA ALA A 348 4.76 9.29 -5.39
C ALA A 348 5.00 10.21 -6.61
N ALA A 349 5.80 11.26 -6.44
CA ALA A 349 6.17 12.15 -7.54
C ALA A 349 7.06 11.44 -8.59
N ALA A 350 7.90 10.49 -8.18
CA ALA A 350 8.65 9.64 -9.11
C ALA A 350 7.71 8.71 -9.89
N TRP A 351 6.75 8.09 -9.22
CA TRP A 351 5.72 7.24 -9.83
C TRP A 351 4.87 7.98 -10.84
N GLU A 352 4.44 9.20 -10.51
CA GLU A 352 3.67 10.05 -11.42
C GLU A 352 4.46 10.44 -12.67
N SER A 353 5.78 10.63 -12.55
CA SER A 353 6.63 11.01 -13.69
C SER A 353 6.91 9.88 -14.70
N ILE A 354 6.62 8.62 -14.36
CA ILE A 354 6.79 7.51 -15.30
C ILE A 354 5.82 7.65 -16.47
N LYS A 355 6.36 7.64 -17.68
CA LYS A 355 5.59 7.82 -18.91
C LYS A 355 4.83 6.54 -19.30
N PRO A 356 3.65 6.65 -19.95
CA PRO A 356 2.92 5.48 -20.44
C PRO A 356 3.75 4.59 -21.37
N GLU A 357 4.61 5.17 -22.21
CA GLU A 357 5.46 4.46 -23.17
C GLU A 357 6.47 3.54 -22.46
N THR A 358 7.01 3.97 -21.31
CA THR A 358 7.86 3.14 -20.45
C THR A 358 7.14 1.86 -20.04
N ILE A 359 5.91 2.01 -19.55
CA ILE A 359 5.09 0.89 -19.07
C ILE A 359 4.78 -0.05 -20.23
N GLN A 360 4.29 0.48 -21.36
CA GLN A 360 3.99 -0.30 -22.56
C GLN A 360 5.20 -1.11 -23.05
N ASN A 361 6.38 -0.47 -23.10
CA ASN A 361 7.63 -1.13 -23.48
C ASN A 361 7.99 -2.27 -22.52
N CYS A 362 7.82 -2.09 -21.22
CA CYS A 362 8.08 -3.12 -20.22
C CYS A 362 7.12 -4.32 -20.36
N PHE A 363 5.84 -4.08 -20.59
CA PHE A 363 4.86 -5.14 -20.89
C PHE A 363 5.22 -5.90 -22.18
N LYS A 364 5.63 -5.19 -23.24
CA LYS A 364 6.07 -5.78 -24.50
C LYS A 364 7.33 -6.65 -24.34
N LYS A 365 8.32 -6.18 -23.55
CA LYS A 365 9.52 -6.95 -23.17
C LYS A 365 9.16 -8.24 -22.42
N ALA A 366 8.20 -8.15 -21.51
CA ALA A 366 7.69 -9.29 -20.73
C ALA A 366 6.83 -10.29 -21.53
N GLY A 367 6.60 -10.04 -22.83
CA GLY A 367 5.90 -10.96 -23.71
C GLY A 367 4.41 -10.63 -23.97
N PHE A 368 3.91 -9.53 -23.42
CA PHE A 368 2.53 -9.06 -23.67
C PHE A 368 2.46 -8.32 -25.01
N ARG A 369 2.70 -9.01 -26.14
CA ARG A 369 2.94 -8.39 -27.45
C ARG A 369 1.68 -8.10 -28.28
N ASN A 370 0.54 -8.69 -27.93
CA ASN A 370 -0.71 -8.62 -28.72
C ASN A 370 -1.74 -7.60 -28.20
N ILE A 371 -1.30 -6.57 -27.49
CA ILE A 371 -2.18 -5.58 -26.81
C ILE A 371 -2.40 -4.30 -27.64
N GLY A 372 -2.16 -4.31 -28.95
CA GLY A 372 -2.73 -3.29 -29.85
C GLY A 372 -2.18 -1.86 -29.75
N PHE A 373 -0.96 -1.66 -29.24
CA PHE A 373 -0.30 -0.35 -29.21
C PHE A 373 1.10 -0.39 -29.87
N ASP A 374 1.39 0.63 -30.69
CA ASP A 374 2.68 0.81 -31.41
C ASP A 374 3.75 1.42 -30.50
N ALA A 375 4.16 0.68 -29.47
CA ALA A 375 5.27 1.10 -28.61
C ALA A 375 6.62 0.91 -29.32
N VAL A 376 7.35 2.02 -29.50
CA VAL A 376 8.74 2.02 -30.00
C VAL A 376 9.66 1.61 -28.85
N MET A 377 10.41 0.51 -29.04
CA MET A 377 11.41 0.07 -28.07
C MET A 377 12.51 1.12 -28.00
N GLN A 378 12.53 1.89 -26.92
CA GLN A 378 13.64 2.79 -26.58
C GLN A 378 14.30 2.26 -25.31
N GLU A 379 15.63 2.27 -25.26
CA GLU A 379 16.35 2.05 -24.02
C GLU A 379 16.23 3.31 -23.17
N GLU A 380 15.85 3.13 -21.91
CA GLU A 380 15.76 4.25 -20.98
C GLU A 380 17.16 4.59 -20.48
N GLU A 381 17.60 5.79 -20.82
CA GLU A 381 18.86 6.33 -20.35
C GLU A 381 18.77 6.69 -18.86
N GLU A 382 19.83 6.36 -18.13
CA GLU A 382 19.96 6.75 -16.73
C GLU A 382 20.06 8.27 -16.61
N PRO A 383 19.34 8.91 -15.66
CA PRO A 383 19.44 10.34 -15.42
C PRO A 383 20.90 10.79 -15.27
N VAL A 384 21.29 11.86 -15.98
CA VAL A 384 22.68 12.37 -16.04
C VAL A 384 23.28 12.56 -14.64
N ILE A 385 22.49 13.04 -13.69
CA ILE A 385 22.96 13.26 -12.31
C ILE A 385 23.33 11.96 -11.59
N LEU A 386 22.68 10.84 -11.93
CA LEU A 386 22.98 9.51 -11.37
C LEU A 386 24.20 8.88 -12.03
N GLN A 387 24.51 9.22 -13.28
CA GLN A 387 25.74 8.77 -13.95
C GLN A 387 27.01 9.23 -13.21
N GLY A 388 26.93 10.35 -12.48
CA GLY A 388 27.98 10.82 -11.58
C GLY A 388 28.16 10.01 -10.30
N PHE A 389 27.25 9.08 -9.99
CA PHE A 389 27.30 8.19 -8.82
C PHE A 389 27.11 6.71 -9.25
N PRO A 390 28.15 6.07 -9.83
CA PRO A 390 28.06 4.70 -10.33
C PRO A 390 27.52 3.70 -9.29
N GLY A 391 26.46 2.98 -9.65
CA GLY A 391 25.82 1.96 -8.79
C GLY A 391 24.77 2.48 -7.82
N TYR A 392 24.58 3.80 -7.69
CA TYR A 392 23.58 4.37 -6.78
C TYR A 392 22.14 4.15 -7.26
N SER A 393 21.92 4.07 -8.58
CA SER A 393 20.59 3.79 -9.15
C SER A 393 20.08 2.37 -8.87
N SER A 394 20.98 1.41 -8.71
CA SER A 394 20.70 -0.01 -8.46
C SER A 394 20.95 -0.44 -7.02
N ILE A 395 21.22 0.50 -6.11
CA ILE A 395 21.60 0.22 -4.72
C ILE A 395 20.53 -0.57 -3.95
N ASP A 396 19.27 -0.48 -4.38
CA ASP A 396 18.13 -1.17 -3.76
C ASP A 396 17.72 -2.46 -4.48
N ASP A 397 18.43 -2.91 -5.52
CA ASP A 397 17.96 -4.03 -6.36
C ASP A 397 17.92 -5.37 -5.62
N ASN A 398 18.73 -5.52 -4.58
CA ASN A 398 18.77 -6.72 -3.75
C ASN A 398 17.99 -6.58 -2.43
N VAL A 399 17.20 -5.52 -2.26
CA VAL A 399 16.43 -5.30 -1.01
C VAL A 399 15.14 -6.12 -1.07
N ALA A 400 15.16 -7.29 -0.45
CA ALA A 400 14.07 -8.27 -0.50
C ALA A 400 12.76 -7.72 0.11
N PRO A 401 11.63 -7.61 -0.62
CA PRO A 401 10.38 -7.01 -0.14
C PRO A 401 9.64 -7.81 0.96
N TYR A 402 10.08 -9.04 1.23
CA TYR A 402 9.57 -9.99 2.23
C TYR A 402 10.71 -10.89 2.75
N GLU A 403 10.47 -11.65 3.83
CA GLU A 403 11.24 -12.88 4.13
C GLU A 403 10.35 -13.97 4.72
N ILE A 404 10.84 -15.21 4.63
CA ILE A 404 10.30 -16.38 5.29
C ILE A 404 10.72 -16.33 6.76
N LYS A 405 9.76 -16.28 7.67
CA LYS A 405 9.99 -15.99 9.09
C LYS A 405 9.98 -17.28 9.91
N SER A 406 10.81 -17.29 10.96
CA SER A 406 10.69 -18.27 12.04
C SER A 406 9.35 -18.09 12.78
N ILE A 407 8.97 -19.05 13.62
CA ILE A 407 7.74 -18.94 14.42
C ILE A 407 7.90 -17.84 15.46
N GLU A 408 9.09 -17.72 16.04
CA GLU A 408 9.47 -16.70 17.00
C GLU A 408 9.27 -15.30 16.40
N ASP A 409 9.79 -15.08 15.19
CA ASP A 409 9.65 -13.81 14.47
C ASP A 409 8.19 -13.49 14.13
N LEU A 410 7.41 -14.51 13.73
CA LEU A 410 5.96 -14.34 13.48
C LEU A 410 5.19 -13.98 14.75
N ILE A 411 5.58 -14.53 15.90
CA ILE A 411 5.00 -14.22 17.20
C ILE A 411 5.33 -12.77 17.60
N GLU A 412 6.57 -12.34 17.41
CA GLU A 412 6.98 -10.95 17.67
C GLU A 412 6.17 -9.95 16.84
N ASP A 413 6.04 -10.18 15.53
CA ASP A 413 5.25 -9.32 14.64
C ASP A 413 3.79 -9.16 15.11
N VAL A 414 3.16 -10.26 15.53
CA VAL A 414 1.77 -10.26 16.02
C VAL A 414 1.65 -9.55 17.37
N ASN A 415 2.67 -9.63 18.21
CA ASN A 415 2.72 -8.94 19.50
C ASN A 415 2.97 -7.43 19.36
N ASP A 416 3.86 -7.02 18.46
CA ASP A 416 4.14 -5.61 18.16
C ASP A 416 2.89 -4.89 17.62
N THR A 417 2.16 -5.56 16.71
CA THR A 417 0.89 -5.05 16.17
C THR A 417 -0.15 -4.75 17.27
N GLN A 418 -0.08 -5.39 18.45
CA GLN A 418 -0.96 -5.12 19.58
C GLN A 418 -0.41 -4.05 20.55
N LYS A 419 0.91 -3.99 20.77
CA LYS A 419 1.52 -2.95 21.62
C LYS A 419 1.36 -1.54 21.04
N GLU A 420 1.39 -1.41 19.71
CA GLU A 420 1.19 -0.14 19.01
C GLU A 420 -0.23 0.46 19.17
N THR A 421 -1.19 -0.27 19.74
CA THR A 421 -2.51 0.29 20.08
C THR A 421 -2.57 0.99 21.44
N LEU A 422 -1.49 0.98 22.24
CA LEU A 422 -1.48 1.44 23.63
C LEU A 422 -0.35 2.42 24.02
N SER A 423 0.57 2.79 23.11
CA SER A 423 1.64 3.75 23.43
C SER A 423 1.39 5.12 22.77
N ASP A 424 0.75 6.03 23.52
CA ASP A 424 0.63 7.45 23.16
C ASP A 424 1.80 8.31 23.70
N ASP A 425 2.76 7.72 24.41
CA ASP A 425 3.86 8.47 25.02
C ASP A 425 5.21 8.02 24.48
N ALA A 426 5.79 8.83 23.60
CA ALA A 426 7.21 8.80 23.32
C ALA A 426 7.72 10.24 23.19
N GLU A 427 8.76 10.53 23.95
CA GLU A 427 9.35 11.84 24.24
C GLU A 427 9.71 12.66 22.99
N ASP A 428 9.60 13.99 23.16
CA ASP A 428 9.75 15.05 22.16
C ASP A 428 11.18 15.11 21.59
N GLU A 429 11.34 14.63 20.36
CA GLU A 429 12.36 15.13 19.43
C GLU A 429 11.74 15.35 18.04
N ASP A 430 12.11 16.48 17.45
CA ASP A 430 11.57 17.25 16.34
C ASP A 430 11.25 16.45 15.05
N GLY A 431 9.97 16.16 14.81
CA GLY A 431 9.51 15.44 13.61
C GLY A 431 8.16 15.87 13.05
N SER A 432 7.45 16.81 13.68
CA SER A 432 6.15 17.28 13.17
C SER A 432 6.33 18.48 12.26
N THR A 433 5.87 18.40 11.01
CA THR A 433 5.87 19.57 10.12
C THR A 433 4.91 20.64 10.66
N PRO A 434 5.37 21.88 10.90
CA PRO A 434 4.52 22.96 11.38
C PRO A 434 3.44 23.26 10.33
N ILE A 435 2.22 23.51 10.79
CA ILE A 435 1.12 23.90 9.91
C ILE A 435 1.34 25.37 9.52
N LEU A 436 1.50 25.62 8.22
CA LEU A 436 1.55 26.97 7.68
C LEU A 436 0.19 27.68 7.87
N SER A 437 0.23 28.97 8.18
CA SER A 437 -0.97 29.81 8.13
C SER A 437 -1.46 29.98 6.69
N ASN A 438 -2.75 30.29 6.52
CA ASN A 438 -3.32 30.56 5.19
C ASN A 438 -2.56 31.68 4.45
N THR A 439 -2.13 32.73 5.17
CA THR A 439 -1.37 33.85 4.59
C THR A 439 -0.01 33.39 4.07
N GLN A 440 0.72 32.57 4.85
CA GLN A 440 2.01 32.02 4.42
C GLN A 440 1.85 31.08 3.21
N ALA A 441 0.81 30.25 3.20
CA ALA A 441 0.52 29.35 2.09
C ALA A 441 0.22 30.12 0.79
N LEU A 442 -0.60 31.17 0.85
CA LEU A 442 -0.89 32.04 -0.31
C LEU A 442 0.33 32.82 -0.79
N SER A 443 1.20 33.28 0.13
CA SER A 443 2.47 33.90 -0.24
C SER A 443 3.35 32.93 -1.03
N ALA A 444 3.51 31.69 -0.54
CA ALA A 444 4.29 30.67 -1.21
C ALA A 444 3.73 30.32 -2.60
N VAL A 445 2.41 30.27 -2.77
CA VAL A 445 1.79 30.06 -4.09
C VAL A 445 2.12 31.21 -5.04
N ASN A 446 2.12 32.46 -4.57
CA ASN A 446 2.47 33.62 -5.39
C ASN A 446 3.95 33.63 -5.79
N ASP A 447 4.84 33.25 -4.87
CA ASP A 447 6.27 33.14 -5.17
C ASP A 447 6.54 32.02 -6.19
N LEU A 448 5.91 30.85 -6.01
CA LEU A 448 5.94 29.75 -6.98
C LEU A 448 5.38 30.19 -8.34
N ARG A 449 4.27 30.92 -8.36
CA ARG A 449 3.66 31.41 -9.60
C ARG A 449 4.61 32.33 -10.37
N ARG A 450 5.30 33.25 -9.69
CA ARG A 450 6.31 34.12 -10.32
C ARG A 450 7.47 33.31 -10.90
N TYR A 451 7.96 32.33 -10.15
CA TYR A 451 9.04 31.46 -10.61
C TYR A 451 8.61 30.60 -11.81
N VAL A 452 7.47 29.91 -11.72
CA VAL A 452 6.95 29.05 -12.79
C VAL A 452 6.65 29.84 -14.07
N ALA A 453 6.15 31.08 -13.96
CA ALA A 453 5.94 31.96 -15.11
C ALA A 453 7.26 32.36 -15.81
N SER A 454 8.41 32.19 -15.16
CA SER A 454 9.72 32.41 -15.79
C SER A 454 10.22 31.21 -16.60
N LEU A 455 9.59 30.04 -16.45
CA LEU A 455 9.95 28.81 -17.15
C LEU A 455 9.20 28.69 -18.48
N SER A 456 9.83 28.07 -19.49
CA SER A 456 9.21 27.72 -20.76
C SER A 456 8.20 26.58 -20.61
N GLN A 457 7.08 26.62 -21.36
CA GLN A 457 6.03 25.58 -21.37
C GLN A 457 5.42 25.32 -19.97
N SER A 458 5.06 26.39 -19.28
CA SER A 458 4.61 26.37 -17.88
C SER A 458 3.11 26.56 -17.70
N GLU A 459 2.32 26.61 -18.79
CA GLU A 459 0.89 26.89 -18.77
C GLU A 459 0.11 25.92 -17.87
N ASP A 460 0.35 24.62 -17.98
CA ASP A 460 -0.31 23.60 -17.17
C ASP A 460 0.06 23.72 -15.69
N ALA A 461 1.33 24.01 -15.39
CA ALA A 461 1.79 24.21 -14.03
C ALA A 461 1.14 25.45 -13.39
N LEU A 462 0.98 26.53 -14.16
CA LEU A 462 0.25 27.72 -13.70
C LEU A 462 -1.23 27.43 -13.43
N GLN A 463 -1.88 26.61 -14.26
CA GLN A 463 -3.26 26.17 -14.01
C GLN A 463 -3.37 25.35 -12.73
N MET A 464 -2.42 24.45 -12.46
CA MET A 464 -2.38 23.68 -11.21
C MET A 464 -2.16 24.58 -9.99
N LEU A 465 -1.33 25.62 -10.10
CA LEU A 465 -1.18 26.61 -9.02
C LEU A 465 -2.48 27.38 -8.76
N ASN A 466 -3.25 27.74 -9.79
CA ASN A 466 -4.57 28.36 -9.63
C ASN A 466 -5.55 27.42 -8.91
N TYR A 467 -5.53 26.13 -9.26
CA TYR A 467 -6.33 25.12 -8.56
C TYR A 467 -5.97 25.05 -7.07
N ILE A 468 -4.67 25.01 -6.74
CA ILE A 468 -4.18 24.97 -5.35
C ILE A 468 -4.62 26.23 -4.59
N GLU A 469 -4.47 27.43 -5.19
CA GLU A 469 -4.93 28.68 -4.59
C GLU A 469 -6.43 28.65 -4.24
N ASN A 470 -7.26 28.20 -5.19
CA ASN A 470 -8.70 28.06 -4.98
C ASN A 470 -9.04 27.10 -3.83
N VAL A 471 -8.30 25.99 -3.69
CA VAL A 471 -8.46 25.03 -2.59
C VAL A 471 -8.11 25.67 -1.24
N ILE A 472 -7.04 26.47 -1.17
CA ILE A 472 -6.64 27.19 0.05
C ILE A 472 -7.72 28.20 0.44
N ILE A 473 -8.16 29.05 -0.50
CA ILE A 473 -9.19 30.07 -0.27
C ILE A 473 -10.51 29.42 0.19
N ALA A 474 -10.94 28.35 -0.47
CA ALA A 474 -12.17 27.65 -0.11
C ALA A 474 -12.13 27.06 1.32
N ASN A 475 -10.98 26.55 1.75
CA ASN A 475 -10.82 26.04 3.12
C ASN A 475 -10.74 27.16 4.16
N ALA A 476 -10.10 28.29 3.84
CA ALA A 476 -10.11 29.47 4.69
C ALA A 476 -11.53 30.01 4.88
N SER A 477 -12.33 30.08 3.82
CA SER A 477 -13.74 30.52 3.89
C SER A 477 -14.62 29.64 4.77
N LYS A 478 -14.32 28.33 4.87
CA LYS A 478 -15.03 27.40 5.78
C LYS A 478 -14.73 27.67 7.26
N SER A 479 -13.60 28.27 7.61
CA SER A 479 -13.34 28.66 9.01
C SER A 479 -14.11 29.91 9.46
N PHE A 480 -14.67 30.67 8.51
CA PHE A 480 -15.52 31.83 8.79
C PHE A 480 -17.02 31.48 8.89
N SER A 481 -17.42 30.22 8.68
CA SER A 481 -18.83 29.82 8.86
C SER A 481 -19.18 29.80 10.35
N GLN A 482 -19.89 30.84 10.78
CA GLN A 482 -20.38 31.07 12.13
C GLN A 482 -21.13 29.84 12.68
N THR A 483 -20.56 29.16 13.68
CA THR A 483 -21.20 27.99 14.29
C THR A 483 -22.25 28.35 15.35
N ARG A 484 -22.21 29.57 15.92
CA ARG A 484 -23.16 30.05 16.94
C ARG A 484 -23.43 31.55 16.83
N ILE A 485 -24.69 31.93 17.04
CA ILE A 485 -25.18 33.33 17.03
C ILE A 485 -24.59 34.18 18.17
N CYS A 486 -24.06 33.57 19.23
CA CYS A 486 -23.64 34.26 20.45
C CYS A 486 -22.17 34.72 20.49
N ASP A 487 -21.36 34.45 19.46
CA ASP A 487 -19.92 34.76 19.50
C ASP A 487 -19.59 36.25 19.26
N HIS A 488 -20.58 37.12 19.04
CA HIS A 488 -20.39 38.57 18.88
C HIS A 488 -20.68 39.40 20.14
N PHE A 489 -21.28 38.81 21.19
CA PHE A 489 -21.57 39.51 22.44
C PHE A 489 -20.65 39.02 23.55
N LYS A 490 -19.37 39.41 23.48
CA LYS A 490 -18.47 39.46 24.64
C LYS A 490 -17.55 40.67 24.53
#